data_AF-A0A9D3NFS0-F1
#
_entry.id   AF-A0A9D3NFS0-F1
#
_cell.length_a   1.000
_cell.length_b   1.000
_cell.length_c   1.000
_cell.angle_alpha   90.00
_cell.angle_beta   90.00
_cell.angle_gamma   90.00
#
_symmetry.space_group_name_H-M   'P 1'
#
loop_
_entity.id
_entity.type
_entity.pdbx_description
1 polymer ?
#
loop_
_entity_poly.entity_id
_entity_poly.type
_entity_poly.pdbx_seq_one_letter_code
_entity_poly.pdbx_strand_id
1 'polypeptide(L)'
;MLPQGPYGGGTERDKPLVRLPFTIFAVVTVSLPLLGLITCITLSLLYDYNEATYTHCQVRNYLPSISAAISLTPQRYIWRFCIGLHSAPRFLIAAAYFSFYRSRFARQIVEQLLSIFTLLCALSENAGLLLLTYVSSTETYNFHKNGFIMFIASSGLHMLCTCRLWYVITRNTFSNEEVTSYRYKVRLFLFNVVLAAAAGYFFRRHNKYCESGIYTFFALCEYLVVISNMAFHMTAYWDFGSKAVMVAVPVESKHI
;
A
#
# COMPACT_ATOMS: atom_id res chain seq x y z
N MET A 1 58.40 4.49 -32.61
CA MET A 1 58.51 3.62 -31.42
C MET A 1 57.47 4.09 -30.42
N LEU A 2 56.39 3.32 -30.27
CA LEU A 2 55.36 3.44 -29.20
C LEU A 2 55.97 2.95 -27.86
N PRO A 3 55.42 3.24 -26.65
CA PRO A 3 54.04 2.93 -26.21
C PRO A 3 53.30 4.07 -25.47
N GLN A 4 51.98 4.29 -25.58
CA GLN A 4 50.78 3.55 -25.11
C GLN A 4 50.58 3.44 -23.57
N GLY A 5 49.65 4.27 -23.05
CA GLY A 5 48.69 4.01 -21.95
C GLY A 5 49.16 4.09 -20.48
N PRO A 6 48.24 4.25 -19.48
CA PRO A 6 46.78 4.10 -19.60
C PRO A 6 45.93 5.27 -19.07
N TYR A 7 44.74 5.35 -19.68
CA TYR A 7 43.51 5.89 -19.12
C TYR A 7 43.30 5.43 -17.67
N GLY A 8 42.99 6.35 -16.76
CA GLY A 8 42.73 6.01 -15.37
C GLY A 8 42.27 7.20 -14.53
N GLY A 9 41.20 7.88 -14.97
CA GLY A 9 40.61 9.01 -14.24
C GLY A 9 39.10 8.88 -14.09
N GLY A 10 38.59 7.64 -14.04
CA GLY A 10 37.21 7.38 -13.66
C GLY A 10 37.05 7.78 -12.20
N THR A 11 36.40 8.91 -11.97
CA THR A 11 36.13 9.43 -10.64
C THR A 11 35.46 8.33 -9.82
N GLU A 12 35.99 8.06 -8.63
CA GLU A 12 35.46 7.11 -7.66
C GLU A 12 34.15 7.66 -7.03
N ARG A 13 33.23 8.15 -7.86
CA ARG A 13 31.93 8.69 -7.48
C ARG A 13 30.97 7.53 -7.31
N ASP A 14 30.48 7.38 -6.09
CA ASP A 14 29.29 6.63 -5.71
C ASP A 14 29.35 5.13 -6.00
N LYS A 15 30.25 4.39 -5.32
CA LYS A 15 30.10 2.92 -5.23
C LYS A 15 28.85 2.62 -4.38
N PRO A 16 27.77 2.03 -4.95
CA PRO A 16 26.60 1.67 -4.16
C PRO A 16 26.95 0.51 -3.23
N LEU A 17 26.65 0.64 -1.94
CA LEU A 17 26.78 -0.45 -0.96
C LEU A 17 25.82 -1.60 -1.28
N VAL A 18 24.60 -1.25 -1.69
CA VAL A 18 23.55 -2.20 -2.08
C VAL A 18 22.79 -1.59 -3.25
N ARG A 19 22.56 -2.39 -4.30
CA ARG A 19 21.69 -2.05 -5.43
C ARG A 19 20.63 -3.13 -5.60
N LEU A 20 19.37 -2.78 -5.35
CA LEU A 20 18.23 -3.68 -5.45
C LEU A 20 17.32 -3.23 -6.61
N PRO A 21 16.96 -4.11 -7.56
CA PRO A 21 15.96 -3.79 -8.58
C PRO A 21 14.64 -3.34 -7.94
N PHE A 22 14.06 -2.25 -8.44
CA PHE A 22 12.82 -1.70 -7.86
C PHE A 22 11.66 -2.71 -7.92
N THR A 23 11.63 -3.55 -8.96
CA THR A 23 10.65 -4.63 -9.10
C THR A 23 10.68 -5.59 -7.92
N ILE A 24 11.87 -6.09 -7.54
CA ILE A 24 12.04 -7.00 -6.39
C ILE A 24 11.62 -6.27 -5.10
N PHE A 25 12.04 -5.02 -4.95
CA PHE A 25 11.67 -4.20 -3.80
C PHE A 25 10.14 -4.05 -3.66
N ALA A 26 9.43 -3.79 -4.76
CA ALA A 26 7.97 -3.69 -4.78
C ALA A 26 7.29 -5.03 -4.45
N VAL A 27 7.75 -6.14 -5.05
CA VAL A 27 7.22 -7.50 -4.78
C VAL A 27 7.35 -7.85 -3.31
N VAL A 28 8.55 -7.70 -2.73
CA VAL A 28 8.82 -8.02 -1.32
C VAL A 28 7.94 -7.16 -0.42
N THR A 29 7.87 -5.86 -0.70
CA THR A 29 7.06 -4.92 0.06
C THR A 29 5.59 -5.35 0.10
N VAL A 30 4.98 -5.70 -1.02
CA VAL A 30 3.56 -6.11 -1.10
C VAL A 30 3.34 -7.51 -0.53
N SER A 31 4.33 -8.39 -0.61
CA SER A 31 4.21 -9.77 -0.10
C SER A 31 4.09 -9.82 1.42
N LEU A 32 4.74 -8.89 2.14
CA LEU A 32 4.69 -8.82 3.61
C LEU A 32 3.27 -8.71 4.17
N PRO A 33 2.46 -7.69 3.84
CA PRO A 33 1.09 -7.58 4.34
C PRO A 33 0.18 -8.67 3.79
N LEU A 34 0.41 -9.17 2.56
CA LEU A 34 -0.38 -10.25 1.98
C LEU A 34 -0.22 -11.56 2.75
N LEU A 35 1.03 -11.96 3.02
CA LEU A 35 1.34 -13.15 3.81
C LEU A 35 0.85 -12.99 5.26
N GLY A 36 1.03 -11.79 5.83
CA GLY A 36 0.48 -11.46 7.15
C GLY A 36 -1.04 -11.65 7.20
N LEU A 37 -1.77 -11.10 6.22
CA LEU A 37 -3.23 -11.19 6.12
C LEU A 37 -3.70 -12.64 6.02
N ILE A 38 -3.13 -13.41 5.07
CA ILE A 38 -3.47 -14.81 4.85
C ILE A 38 -3.21 -15.64 6.11
N THR A 39 -2.06 -15.42 6.75
CA THR A 39 -1.68 -16.16 7.97
C THR A 39 -2.65 -15.83 9.11
N CYS A 40 -2.95 -14.55 9.35
CA CYS A 40 -3.86 -14.14 10.42
C CYS A 40 -5.26 -14.72 10.22
N ILE A 41 -5.84 -14.58 9.02
CA ILE A 41 -7.17 -15.13 8.71
C ILE A 41 -7.18 -16.66 8.88
N THR A 42 -6.15 -17.34 8.35
CA THR A 42 -6.07 -18.81 8.44
C THR A 42 -6.00 -19.27 9.89
N LEU A 43 -5.12 -18.67 10.70
CA LEU A 43 -5.02 -19.02 12.11
C LEU A 43 -6.33 -18.74 12.86
N SER A 44 -6.97 -17.59 12.60
CA SER A 44 -8.26 -17.26 13.21
C SER A 44 -9.37 -18.24 12.82
N LEU A 45 -9.38 -18.76 11.59
CA LEU A 45 -10.38 -19.75 11.16
C LEU A 45 -10.11 -21.16 11.73
N LEU A 46 -8.84 -21.53 11.91
CA LEU A 46 -8.47 -22.86 12.40
C LEU A 46 -8.52 -22.99 13.92
N TYR A 47 -8.07 -21.96 14.64
CA TYR A 47 -7.85 -22.04 16.08
C TYR A 47 -8.82 -21.17 16.90
N ASP A 48 -9.27 -20.04 16.34
CA ASP A 48 -10.05 -19.03 17.08
C ASP A 48 -11.41 -18.73 16.43
N TYR A 49 -11.99 -19.72 15.72
CA TYR A 49 -13.14 -19.51 14.83
C TYR A 49 -14.31 -18.78 15.50
N ASN A 50 -14.70 -19.22 16.71
CA ASN A 50 -15.83 -18.68 17.43
C ASN A 50 -15.59 -17.22 17.87
N GLU A 51 -14.38 -16.91 18.33
CA GLU A 51 -14.03 -15.56 18.77
C GLU A 51 -13.87 -14.61 17.57
N ALA A 52 -13.24 -15.09 16.50
CA ALA A 52 -12.97 -14.31 15.31
C ALA A 52 -14.24 -13.96 14.52
N THR A 53 -15.25 -14.84 14.53
CA THR A 53 -16.53 -14.64 13.83
C THR A 53 -17.63 -14.03 14.72
N TYR A 54 -17.31 -13.76 15.99
CA TYR A 54 -18.24 -13.20 16.95
C TYR A 54 -18.67 -11.77 16.57
N THR A 55 -19.97 -11.50 16.71
CA THR A 55 -20.52 -10.14 16.60
C THR A 55 -21.57 -9.95 17.70
N HIS A 56 -21.84 -8.69 18.06
CA HIS A 56 -22.86 -8.35 19.06
C HIS A 56 -24.27 -8.90 18.75
N CYS A 57 -24.58 -9.15 17.47
CA CYS A 57 -25.84 -9.74 17.04
C CYS A 57 -25.99 -11.23 17.39
N GLN A 58 -24.90 -11.91 17.78
CA GLN A 58 -24.88 -13.35 18.13
C GLN A 58 -25.50 -14.27 17.07
N VAL A 59 -25.42 -13.88 15.79
CA VAL A 59 -25.84 -14.70 14.65
C VAL A 59 -24.65 -15.37 13.97
N ARG A 60 -24.92 -16.47 13.26
CA ARG A 60 -23.88 -17.24 12.56
C ARG A 60 -23.23 -16.41 11.45
N ASN A 61 -21.89 -16.38 11.48
CA ASN A 61 -21.00 -15.83 10.46
C ASN A 61 -19.89 -16.85 10.18
N TYR A 62 -19.27 -16.74 9.00
CA TYR A 62 -18.31 -17.74 8.50
C TYR A 62 -16.92 -17.18 8.23
N LEU A 63 -16.80 -15.86 8.08
CA LEU A 63 -15.52 -15.18 7.90
C LEU A 63 -15.37 -14.10 8.98
N PRO A 64 -14.20 -14.01 9.64
CA PRO A 64 -13.89 -12.90 10.53
C PRO A 64 -13.68 -11.61 9.74
N SER A 65 -13.86 -10.44 10.34
CA SER A 65 -13.32 -9.20 9.74
C SER A 65 -11.80 -9.16 9.88
N ILE A 66 -11.09 -8.35 9.08
CA ILE A 66 -9.63 -8.19 9.21
C ILE A 66 -9.32 -7.71 10.62
N SER A 67 -10.03 -6.69 11.09
CA SER A 67 -9.85 -6.15 12.45
C SER A 67 -10.04 -7.21 13.54
N ALA A 68 -10.99 -8.15 13.40
CA ALA A 68 -11.14 -9.25 14.34
C ALA A 68 -9.96 -10.23 14.26
N ALA A 69 -9.58 -10.64 13.04
CA ALA A 69 -8.50 -11.60 12.83
C ALA A 69 -7.14 -11.12 13.35
N ILE A 70 -6.81 -9.84 13.15
CA ILE A 70 -5.52 -9.26 13.57
C ILE A 70 -5.50 -8.84 15.05
N SER A 71 -6.64 -8.87 15.75
CA SER A 71 -6.71 -8.54 17.18
C SER A 71 -6.38 -9.73 18.08
N LEU A 72 -6.43 -10.97 17.57
CA LEU A 72 -6.20 -12.20 18.33
C LEU A 72 -4.71 -12.53 18.49
N THR A 73 -4.36 -13.41 19.43
CA THR A 73 -2.97 -13.85 19.68
C THR A 73 -2.80 -15.29 19.19
N PRO A 74 -1.78 -15.60 18.36
CA PRO A 74 -0.58 -14.81 18.03
C PRO A 74 -0.68 -13.88 16.80
N GLN A 75 -1.83 -13.86 16.10
CA GLN A 75 -2.07 -13.14 14.84
C GLN A 75 -1.67 -11.67 14.91
N ARG A 76 -1.97 -10.99 16.02
CA ARG A 76 -1.61 -9.60 16.30
C ARG A 76 -0.12 -9.34 16.16
N TYR A 77 0.73 -10.23 16.68
CA TYR A 77 2.18 -10.06 16.61
C TYR A 77 2.71 -10.33 15.20
N ILE A 78 2.15 -11.34 14.52
CA ILE A 78 2.47 -11.66 13.11
C ILE A 78 2.14 -10.45 12.24
N TRP A 79 0.92 -9.92 12.37
CA TRP A 79 0.47 -8.75 11.62
C TRP A 79 1.35 -7.53 11.87
N ARG A 80 1.62 -7.19 13.14
CA ARG A 80 2.48 -6.07 13.52
C ARG A 80 3.90 -6.20 12.96
N PHE A 81 4.46 -7.41 12.95
CA PHE A 81 5.78 -7.65 12.36
C PHE A 81 5.77 -7.42 10.84
N CYS A 82 4.81 -8.00 10.12
CA CYS A 82 4.66 -7.83 8.68
C CYS A 82 4.45 -6.36 8.29
N ILE A 83 3.54 -5.65 8.95
CA ILE A 83 3.27 -4.24 8.68
C ILE A 83 4.43 -3.34 9.12
N GLY A 84 5.10 -3.66 10.23
CA GLY A 84 6.29 -2.95 10.68
C GLY A 84 7.38 -2.95 9.61
N LEU A 85 7.72 -4.12 9.07
CA LEU A 85 8.68 -4.25 7.96
C LEU A 85 8.20 -3.61 6.65
N HIS A 86 6.90 -3.66 6.38
CA HIS A 86 6.29 -3.07 5.18
C HIS A 86 6.30 -1.53 5.20
N SER A 87 6.21 -0.91 6.38
CA SER A 87 5.95 0.52 6.55
C SER A 87 7.03 1.43 5.94
N ALA A 88 8.31 1.23 6.28
CA ALA A 88 9.40 2.06 5.75
C ALA A 88 9.51 1.97 4.22
N PRO A 89 9.47 0.78 3.59
CA PRO A 89 9.38 0.66 2.14
C PRO A 89 8.23 1.44 1.51
N ARG A 90 7.05 1.44 2.12
CA ARG A 90 5.89 2.19 1.61
C ARG A 90 6.09 3.69 1.60
N PHE A 91 6.67 4.24 2.66
CA PHE A 91 7.03 5.66 2.69
C PHE A 91 8.08 6.01 1.63
N LEU A 92 9.05 5.12 1.40
CA LEU A 92 10.04 5.29 0.33
C LEU A 92 9.38 5.29 -1.06
N ILE A 93 8.44 4.37 -1.32
CA ILE A 93 7.70 4.31 -2.60
C ILE A 93 6.89 5.60 -2.81
N ALA A 94 6.23 6.12 -1.76
CA ALA A 94 5.49 7.38 -1.84
C ALA A 94 6.43 8.56 -2.21
N ALA A 95 7.61 8.63 -1.60
CA ALA A 95 8.62 9.63 -1.93
C ALA A 95 9.17 9.46 -3.37
N ALA A 96 9.37 8.21 -3.82
CA ALA A 96 9.82 7.92 -5.19
C ALA A 96 8.80 8.38 -6.23
N TYR A 97 7.50 8.10 -6.03
CA TYR A 97 6.43 8.63 -6.88
C TYR A 97 6.37 10.15 -6.87
N PHE A 98 6.49 10.78 -5.71
CA PHE A 98 6.50 12.25 -5.62
C PHE A 98 7.65 12.87 -6.41
N SER A 99 8.86 12.32 -6.27
CA SER A 99 10.04 12.76 -7.03
C SER A 99 9.84 12.57 -8.54
N PHE A 100 9.29 11.41 -8.93
CA PHE A 100 8.94 11.12 -10.32
C PHE A 100 7.94 12.13 -10.89
N TYR A 101 6.81 12.37 -10.20
CA TYR A 101 5.81 13.31 -10.66
C TYR A 101 6.32 14.74 -10.70
N ARG A 102 7.08 15.16 -9.68
CA ARG A 102 7.68 16.50 -9.62
C ARG A 102 8.61 16.75 -10.80
N SER A 103 9.42 15.76 -11.18
CA SER A 103 10.27 15.85 -12.37
C SER A 103 9.45 15.86 -13.67
N ARG A 104 8.48 14.94 -13.79
CA ARG A 104 7.66 14.78 -15.00
C ARG A 104 6.79 16.00 -15.31
N PHE A 105 6.27 16.66 -14.28
CA PHE A 105 5.34 17.79 -14.39
C PHE A 105 5.98 19.13 -14.07
N ALA A 106 7.30 19.30 -14.23
CA ALA A 106 8.04 20.48 -13.78
C ALA A 106 7.47 21.84 -14.23
N ARG A 107 6.76 21.88 -15.37
CA ARG A 107 6.14 23.09 -15.95
C ARG A 107 4.61 23.15 -15.79
N GLN A 108 4.00 22.18 -15.11
CA GLN A 108 2.54 22.04 -15.02
C GLN A 108 2.09 22.19 -13.57
N ILE A 109 1.67 23.41 -13.20
CA ILE A 109 1.39 23.77 -11.80
C ILE A 109 0.25 22.93 -11.20
N VAL A 110 -0.81 22.66 -11.96
CA VAL A 110 -1.96 21.88 -11.48
C VAL A 110 -1.51 20.46 -11.11
N GLU A 111 -0.74 19.82 -11.98
CA GLU A 111 -0.20 18.47 -11.77
C GLU A 111 0.84 18.43 -10.64
N GLN A 112 1.62 19.51 -10.43
CA GLN A 112 2.51 19.65 -9.27
C GLN A 112 1.73 19.68 -7.95
N LEU A 113 0.69 20.51 -7.86
CA LEU A 113 -0.16 20.58 -6.68
C LEU A 113 -0.85 19.24 -6.42
N LEU A 114 -1.35 18.60 -7.48
CA LEU A 114 -1.94 17.26 -7.38
C LEU A 114 -0.92 16.21 -6.93
N SER A 115 0.35 16.33 -7.32
CA SER A 115 1.44 15.44 -6.88
C SER A 115 1.74 15.60 -5.39
N ILE A 116 1.75 16.83 -4.88
CA ILE A 116 1.89 17.12 -3.43
C ILE A 116 0.71 16.52 -2.68
N PHE A 117 -0.51 16.75 -3.15
CA PHE A 117 -1.71 16.19 -2.52
C PHE A 117 -1.72 14.66 -2.55
N THR A 118 -1.27 14.04 -3.65
CA THR A 118 -1.12 12.59 -3.77
C THR A 118 -0.12 12.05 -2.75
N LEU A 119 1.02 12.73 -2.56
CA LEU A 119 1.98 12.37 -1.50
C LEU A 119 1.32 12.45 -0.12
N LEU A 120 0.63 13.53 0.21
CA LEU A 120 -0.03 13.68 1.50
C LEU A 120 -1.06 12.56 1.74
N CYS A 121 -1.87 12.23 0.73
CA CYS A 121 -2.80 11.10 0.82
C CYS A 121 -2.07 9.77 1.04
N ALA A 122 -0.96 9.52 0.36
CA ALA A 122 -0.16 8.30 0.56
C ALA A 122 0.46 8.23 1.96
N LEU A 123 0.91 9.36 2.51
CA LEU A 123 1.42 9.44 3.89
C LEU A 123 0.30 9.17 4.91
N SER A 124 -0.87 9.79 4.73
CA SER A 124 -2.04 9.56 5.56
C SER A 124 -2.57 8.13 5.47
N GLU A 125 -2.50 7.50 4.30
CA GLU A 125 -2.87 6.09 4.09
C GLU A 125 -1.97 5.18 4.93
N ASN A 126 -0.65 5.36 4.85
CA ASN A 126 0.30 4.56 5.62
C ASN A 126 0.18 4.84 7.13
N ALA A 127 -0.04 6.09 7.54
CA ALA A 127 -0.32 6.42 8.94
C ALA A 127 -1.61 5.74 9.43
N GLY A 128 -2.64 5.67 8.58
CA GLY A 128 -3.91 4.99 8.89
C GLY A 128 -3.72 3.50 9.07
N LEU A 129 -2.97 2.87 8.18
CA LEU A 129 -2.62 1.44 8.29
C LEU A 129 -1.81 1.14 9.57
N LEU A 130 -0.83 1.98 9.89
CA LEU A 130 -0.06 1.86 11.13
C LEU A 130 -0.95 2.03 12.36
N LEU A 131 -1.82 3.03 12.37
CA LEU A 131 -2.77 3.25 13.46
C LEU A 131 -3.67 2.02 13.66
N LEU A 132 -4.24 1.46 12.59
CA LEU A 132 -5.05 0.24 12.63
C LEU A 132 -4.28 -1.00 13.12
N THR A 133 -2.97 -1.03 12.89
CA THR A 133 -2.09 -2.15 13.24
C THR A 133 -1.66 -2.13 14.71
N TYR A 134 -1.36 -0.94 15.24
CA TYR A 134 -0.85 -0.77 16.59
C TYR A 134 -1.94 -0.46 17.61
N VAL A 135 -3.05 0.16 17.21
CA VAL A 135 -4.21 0.42 18.07
C VAL A 135 -5.30 -0.60 17.80
N SER A 136 -5.46 -1.54 18.74
CA SER A 136 -6.49 -2.57 18.61
C SER A 136 -7.89 -1.97 18.71
N SER A 137 -8.84 -2.56 18.00
CA SER A 137 -10.27 -2.22 18.07
C SER A 137 -10.83 -2.35 19.50
N THR A 138 -10.22 -3.21 20.32
CA THR A 138 -10.56 -3.49 21.72
C THR A 138 -9.98 -2.49 22.72
N GLU A 139 -8.93 -1.75 22.35
CA GLU A 139 -8.24 -0.81 23.26
C GLU A 139 -8.93 0.55 23.23
N THR A 140 -9.09 1.12 22.04
CA THR A 140 -9.77 2.41 21.87
C THR A 140 -10.56 2.46 20.56
N TYR A 141 -11.82 2.03 20.62
CA TYR A 141 -12.70 1.95 19.44
C TYR A 141 -12.76 3.26 18.63
N ASN A 142 -12.76 4.42 19.29
CA ASN A 142 -12.77 5.72 18.62
C ASN A 142 -11.53 5.96 17.75
N PHE A 143 -10.33 5.67 18.26
CA PHE A 143 -9.11 5.82 17.48
C PHE A 143 -9.03 4.78 16.36
N HIS A 144 -9.44 3.53 16.63
CA HIS A 144 -9.49 2.49 15.60
C HIS A 144 -10.45 2.88 14.46
N LYS A 145 -11.66 3.35 14.79
CA LYS A 145 -12.64 3.83 13.81
C LYS A 145 -12.10 5.01 13.01
N ASN A 146 -11.48 5.99 13.66
CA ASN A 146 -10.89 7.14 12.97
C ASN A 146 -9.72 6.71 12.07
N GLY A 147 -8.92 5.74 12.49
CA GLY A 147 -7.86 5.14 11.68
C GLY A 147 -8.40 4.41 10.45
N PHE A 148 -9.51 3.68 10.59
CA PHE A 148 -10.20 3.04 9.48
C PHE A 148 -10.68 4.05 8.45
N ILE A 149 -11.36 5.11 8.91
CA ILE A 149 -11.83 6.20 8.04
C ILE A 149 -10.65 6.88 7.35
N MET A 150 -9.59 7.19 8.10
CA MET A 150 -8.37 7.80 7.55
C MET A 150 -7.76 6.93 6.46
N PHE A 151 -7.59 5.62 6.71
CA PHE A 151 -7.04 4.67 5.75
C PHE A 151 -7.89 4.61 4.47
N ILE A 152 -9.19 4.35 4.58
CA ILE A 152 -10.07 4.20 3.41
C ILE A 152 -10.16 5.49 2.60
N ALA A 153 -10.38 6.64 3.26
CA ALA A 153 -10.54 7.92 2.57
C ALA A 153 -9.24 8.34 1.88
N SER A 154 -8.10 8.28 2.58
CA SER A 154 -6.81 8.67 2.00
C SER A 154 -6.34 7.70 0.91
N SER A 155 -6.57 6.39 1.06
CA SER A 155 -6.32 5.38 0.01
C SER A 155 -7.15 5.70 -1.24
N GLY A 156 -8.45 5.96 -1.08
CA GLY A 156 -9.35 6.27 -2.20
C GLY A 156 -8.92 7.54 -2.94
N LEU A 157 -8.59 8.60 -2.20
CA LEU A 157 -8.08 9.86 -2.76
C LEU A 157 -6.72 9.66 -3.44
N HIS A 158 -5.79 8.93 -2.82
CA HIS A 158 -4.50 8.60 -3.40
C HIS A 158 -4.66 7.87 -4.74
N MET A 159 -5.50 6.84 -4.80
CA MET A 159 -5.77 6.10 -6.05
C MET A 159 -6.40 6.98 -7.12
N LEU A 160 -7.37 7.82 -6.76
CA LEU A 160 -8.03 8.75 -7.67
C LEU A 160 -7.03 9.74 -8.27
N CYS A 161 -6.24 10.41 -7.43
CA CYS A 161 -5.23 11.38 -7.87
C CYS A 161 -4.16 10.71 -8.72
N THR A 162 -3.72 9.51 -8.33
CA THR A 162 -2.78 8.71 -9.14
C THR A 162 -3.39 8.37 -10.50
N CYS A 163 -4.64 7.90 -10.58
CA CYS A 163 -5.31 7.66 -11.87
C CYS A 163 -5.38 8.92 -12.74
N ARG A 164 -5.64 10.08 -12.13
CA ARG A 164 -5.67 11.37 -12.84
C ARG A 164 -4.29 11.75 -13.38
N LEU A 165 -3.23 11.64 -12.58
CA LEU A 165 -1.85 11.91 -13.03
C LEU A 165 -1.45 10.96 -14.15
N TRP A 166 -1.75 9.67 -14.02
CA TRP A 166 -1.41 8.65 -15.02
C TRP A 166 -2.22 8.78 -16.31
N TYR A 167 -3.44 9.31 -16.26
CA TYR A 167 -4.18 9.70 -17.46
C TYR A 167 -3.42 10.78 -18.25
N VAL A 168 -2.91 11.82 -17.57
CA VAL A 168 -2.13 12.88 -18.24
C VAL A 168 -0.81 12.34 -18.80
N ILE A 169 -0.12 11.47 -18.04
CA ILE A 169 1.12 10.80 -18.48
C ILE A 169 0.87 9.98 -19.75
N THR A 170 -0.16 9.14 -19.75
CA THR A 170 -0.41 8.20 -20.84
C THR A 170 -0.91 8.85 -22.13
N ARG A 171 -1.50 10.05 -22.06
CA ARG A 171 -1.86 10.81 -23.28
C ARG A 171 -0.67 11.16 -24.16
N ASN A 172 0.54 11.23 -23.60
CA ASN A 172 1.75 11.67 -24.31
C ASN A 172 2.85 10.60 -24.31
N THR A 173 2.51 9.32 -24.07
CA THR A 173 3.50 8.23 -24.08
C THR A 173 3.21 7.19 -25.14
N PHE A 174 4.27 6.53 -25.60
CA PHE A 174 4.23 5.35 -26.46
C PHE A 174 4.65 4.08 -25.71
N SER A 175 4.92 4.14 -24.41
CA SER A 175 5.33 2.98 -23.62
C SER A 175 4.15 2.05 -23.33
N ASN A 176 4.23 0.80 -23.81
CA ASN A 176 3.24 -0.24 -23.53
C ASN A 176 3.14 -0.57 -22.03
N GLU A 177 4.24 -0.45 -21.28
CA GLU A 177 4.27 -0.68 -19.83
C GLU A 177 3.49 0.40 -19.09
N GLU A 178 3.68 1.68 -19.43
CA GLU A 178 2.97 2.80 -18.81
C GLU A 178 1.45 2.71 -19.10
N VAL A 179 1.07 2.33 -20.33
CA VAL A 179 -0.34 2.12 -20.71
C VAL A 179 -0.96 0.95 -19.96
N THR A 180 -0.23 -0.17 -19.84
CA THR A 180 -0.69 -1.34 -19.08
C THR A 180 -0.90 -0.98 -17.62
N SER A 181 0.08 -0.31 -17.02
CA SER A 181 0.02 0.16 -15.64
C SER A 181 -1.19 1.06 -15.38
N TYR A 182 -1.41 2.05 -16.25
CA TYR A 182 -2.59 2.93 -16.15
C TYR A 182 -3.91 2.17 -16.21
N ARG A 183 -4.05 1.21 -17.14
CA ARG A 183 -5.27 0.38 -17.25
C ARG A 183 -5.54 -0.40 -15.96
N TYR A 184 -4.51 -0.99 -15.37
CA TYR A 184 -4.65 -1.70 -14.09
C TYR A 184 -5.00 -0.75 -12.95
N LYS A 185 -4.36 0.42 -12.84
CA LYS A 185 -4.71 1.45 -11.85
C LYS A 185 -6.19 1.81 -11.88
N VAL A 186 -6.73 2.12 -13.06
CA VAL A 186 -8.15 2.48 -13.20
C VAL A 186 -9.07 1.33 -12.82
N ARG A 187 -8.79 0.10 -13.30
CA ARG A 187 -9.59 -1.08 -12.97
C ARG A 187 -9.60 -1.38 -11.48
N LEU A 188 -8.43 -1.33 -10.85
CA LEU A 188 -8.26 -1.59 -9.42
C LEU A 188 -8.92 -0.50 -8.56
N PHE A 189 -8.82 0.76 -8.95
CA PHE A 189 -9.52 1.86 -8.28
C PHE A 189 -11.05 1.68 -8.33
N LEU A 190 -11.61 1.41 -9.51
CA LEU A 190 -13.05 1.21 -9.65
C LEU A 190 -13.53 -0.01 -8.84
N PHE A 191 -12.79 -1.11 -8.92
CA PHE A 191 -13.08 -2.31 -8.14
C PHE A 191 -13.03 -2.03 -6.62
N ASN A 192 -12.02 -1.30 -6.15
CA ASN A 192 -11.87 -0.93 -4.76
C ASN A 192 -13.04 -0.07 -4.26
N VAL A 193 -13.47 0.95 -5.03
CA VAL A 193 -14.60 1.82 -4.68
C VAL A 193 -15.91 1.01 -4.58
N VAL A 194 -16.17 0.12 -5.54
CA VAL A 194 -17.38 -0.73 -5.52
C VAL A 194 -17.38 -1.63 -4.28
N LEU A 195 -16.25 -2.25 -3.94
CA LEU A 195 -16.14 -3.10 -2.76
C LEU A 195 -16.22 -2.32 -1.45
N ALA A 196 -15.66 -1.13 -1.37
CA ALA A 196 -15.75 -0.27 -0.19
C ALA A 196 -17.22 0.15 0.06
N ALA A 197 -17.95 0.49 -1.00
CA ALA A 197 -19.38 0.78 -0.92
C ALA A 197 -20.19 -0.45 -0.50
N ALA A 198 -19.90 -1.62 -1.06
CA ALA A 198 -20.53 -2.88 -0.69
C ALA A 198 -20.24 -3.26 0.78
N ALA A 199 -19.00 -3.09 1.25
CA ALA A 199 -18.62 -3.31 2.64
C ALA A 199 -19.44 -2.39 3.57
N GLY A 200 -19.53 -1.09 3.26
CA GLY A 200 -20.35 -0.14 4.01
C GLY A 200 -21.83 -0.53 4.05
N TYR A 201 -22.37 -1.02 2.93
CA TYR A 201 -23.74 -1.54 2.86
C TYR A 201 -23.95 -2.76 3.77
N PHE A 202 -23.11 -3.79 3.66
CA PHE A 202 -23.24 -5.02 4.45
C PHE A 202 -23.02 -4.77 5.94
N PHE A 203 -22.05 -3.92 6.30
CA PHE A 203 -21.83 -3.51 7.69
C PHE A 203 -23.07 -2.84 8.29
N ARG A 204 -23.65 -1.88 7.56
CA ARG A 204 -24.87 -1.19 7.99
C ARG A 204 -26.07 -2.14 8.09
N ARG A 205 -26.21 -3.06 7.13
CA ARG A 205 -27.28 -4.06 7.11
C ARG A 205 -27.17 -5.01 8.29
N HIS A 206 -25.98 -5.55 8.57
CA HIS A 206 -25.73 -6.40 9.73
C HIS A 206 -26.07 -5.71 11.03
N ASN A 207 -25.57 -4.49 11.25
CA ASN A 207 -25.80 -3.75 12.49
C ASN A 207 -27.26 -3.30 12.68
N LYS A 208 -28.07 -3.27 11.61
CA LYS A 208 -29.49 -2.87 11.69
C LYS A 208 -30.44 -4.05 11.83
N TYR A 209 -30.17 -5.14 11.11
CA TYR A 209 -31.11 -6.27 10.99
C TYR A 209 -30.61 -7.56 11.64
N CYS A 210 -29.34 -7.63 12.05
CA CYS A 210 -28.73 -8.82 12.66
C CYS A 210 -28.99 -10.11 11.87
N GLU A 211 -28.94 -10.05 10.55
CA GLU A 211 -29.15 -11.21 9.68
C GLU A 211 -27.90 -12.11 9.64
N SER A 212 -28.11 -13.42 9.75
CA SER A 212 -27.02 -14.41 9.67
C SER A 212 -26.30 -14.35 8.33
N GLY A 213 -24.97 -14.42 8.35
CA GLY A 213 -24.12 -14.42 7.17
C GLY A 213 -23.87 -13.05 6.55
N ILE A 214 -24.60 -11.99 6.91
CA ILE A 214 -24.37 -10.66 6.32
C ILE A 214 -23.01 -10.09 6.71
N TYR A 215 -22.55 -10.30 7.94
CA TYR A 215 -21.21 -9.89 8.36
C TYR A 215 -20.10 -10.64 7.61
N THR A 216 -20.39 -11.85 7.10
CA THR A 216 -19.45 -12.62 6.27
C THR A 216 -19.21 -11.93 4.93
N PHE A 217 -20.25 -11.37 4.31
CA PHE A 217 -20.09 -10.58 3.09
C PHE A 217 -19.36 -9.26 3.35
N PHE A 218 -19.60 -8.62 4.49
CA PHE A 218 -18.80 -7.46 4.92
C PHE A 218 -17.31 -7.82 5.01
N ALA A 219 -16.96 -8.88 5.73
CA ALA A 219 -15.59 -9.37 5.87
C ALA A 219 -14.94 -9.68 4.51
N LEU A 220 -15.66 -10.38 3.62
CA LEU A 220 -15.16 -10.68 2.28
C LEU A 220 -14.88 -9.40 1.48
N CYS A 221 -15.77 -8.41 1.52
CA CYS A 221 -15.53 -7.13 0.86
C CYS A 221 -14.30 -6.41 1.45
N GLU A 222 -14.13 -6.42 2.78
CA GLU A 222 -12.96 -5.86 3.45
C GLU A 222 -11.66 -6.49 2.95
N TYR A 223 -11.62 -7.82 2.81
CA TYR A 223 -10.46 -8.56 2.28
C TYR A 223 -10.13 -8.09 0.86
N LEU A 224 -11.14 -8.01 -0.01
CA LEU A 224 -10.95 -7.62 -1.40
C LEU A 224 -10.58 -6.14 -1.56
N VAL A 225 -11.05 -5.25 -0.68
CA VAL A 225 -10.61 -3.84 -0.63
C VAL A 225 -9.11 -3.79 -0.33
N VAL A 226 -8.64 -4.50 0.69
CA VAL A 226 -7.22 -4.48 1.05
C VAL A 226 -6.35 -5.14 -0.03
N ILE A 227 -6.78 -6.29 -0.58
CA ILE A 227 -6.04 -6.97 -1.66
C ILE A 227 -5.97 -6.09 -2.92
N SER A 228 -7.05 -5.40 -3.28
CA SER A 228 -7.04 -4.48 -4.44
C SER A 228 -6.18 -3.24 -4.19
N ASN A 229 -6.10 -2.75 -2.94
CA ASN A 229 -5.15 -1.71 -2.56
C ASN A 229 -3.69 -2.19 -2.72
N MET A 230 -3.36 -3.38 -2.22
CA MET A 230 -2.04 -3.99 -2.42
C MET A 230 -1.70 -4.13 -3.91
N ALA A 231 -2.64 -4.63 -4.72
CA ALA A 231 -2.47 -4.78 -6.16
C ALA A 231 -2.29 -3.43 -6.87
N PHE A 232 -2.98 -2.38 -6.41
CA PHE A 232 -2.82 -1.02 -6.95
C PHE A 232 -1.39 -0.52 -6.75
N HIS A 233 -0.85 -0.68 -5.55
CA HIS A 233 0.55 -0.32 -5.26
C HIS A 233 1.56 -1.21 -5.99
N MET A 234 1.21 -2.46 -6.28
CA MET A 234 2.03 -3.36 -7.09
C MET A 234 2.17 -2.90 -8.55
N THR A 235 1.33 -1.98 -9.04
CA THR A 235 1.51 -1.37 -10.37
C THR A 235 2.83 -0.60 -10.50
N ALA A 236 3.47 -0.26 -9.38
CA ALA A 236 4.82 0.29 -9.32
C ALA A 236 5.88 -0.62 -9.98
N TYR A 237 5.60 -1.93 -10.09
CA TYR A 237 6.40 -2.88 -10.84
C TYR A 237 6.63 -2.45 -12.30
N TRP A 238 5.57 -1.97 -12.97
CA TRP A 238 5.67 -1.46 -14.33
C TRP A 238 6.25 -0.04 -14.34
N ASP A 239 5.82 0.82 -13.42
CA ASP A 239 6.19 2.25 -13.43
C ASP A 239 7.69 2.48 -13.23
N PHE A 240 8.33 1.60 -12.47
CA PHE A 240 9.74 1.70 -12.11
C PHE A 240 10.55 0.46 -12.53
N GLY A 241 10.06 -0.30 -13.53
CA GLY A 241 10.67 -1.57 -13.95
C GLY A 241 12.16 -1.52 -14.27
N SER A 242 12.62 -0.37 -14.79
CA SER A 242 14.03 -0.10 -15.15
C SER A 242 14.85 0.58 -14.05
N LYS A 243 14.26 0.86 -12.89
CA LYS A 243 14.92 1.58 -11.78
C LYS A 243 15.46 0.62 -10.71
N ALA A 244 16.38 1.14 -9.91
CA ALA A 244 16.94 0.42 -8.77
C ALA A 244 16.94 1.32 -7.53
N VAL A 245 16.71 0.72 -6.36
CA VAL A 245 16.92 1.33 -5.05
C VAL A 245 18.38 1.13 -4.67
N MET A 246 19.06 2.21 -4.27
CA MET A 246 20.49 2.19 -3.96
C MET A 246 20.77 2.85 -2.60
N VAL A 247 21.64 2.22 -1.82
CA VAL A 247 22.22 2.82 -0.61
C VAL A 247 23.67 3.16 -0.94
N ALA A 248 24.03 4.43 -0.78
CA ALA A 248 25.39 4.94 -1.04
C ALA A 248 25.95 5.59 0.22
N VAL A 249 27.27 5.53 0.40
CA VAL A 249 27.96 6.24 1.48
C VAL A 249 28.01 7.72 1.12
N PRO A 250 27.53 8.64 1.98
CA PRO A 250 27.70 10.07 1.77
C PRO A 250 29.19 10.40 1.75
N VAL A 251 29.64 11.18 0.77
CA VAL A 251 31.02 11.68 0.76
C VAL A 251 31.15 12.67 1.92
N GLU A 252 31.99 12.35 2.91
CA GLU A 252 32.46 13.36 3.86
C GLU A 252 33.26 14.39 3.06
N SER A 253 32.67 15.58 2.86
CA SER A 253 33.43 16.73 2.39
C SER A 253 34.45 17.09 3.47
N LYS A 254 35.69 16.59 3.34
CA LYS A 254 36.82 17.15 4.06
C LYS A 254 36.94 18.61 3.62
N HIS A 255 36.43 19.52 4.44
CA HIS A 255 36.77 20.93 4.35
C HIS A 255 38.28 21.05 4.64
N ILE A 256 39.05 21.34 3.60
CA ILE A 256 40.44 21.84 3.69
C ILE A 256 40.37 23.31 3.29
#